data_AF-A0A362XCE9-F1
#
_entry.id   AF-A0A362XCE9-F1
#
_cell.length_a   1.000
_cell.length_b   1.000
_cell.length_c   1.000
_cell.angle_alpha   90.00
_cell.angle_beta   90.00
_cell.angle_gamma   90.00
#
_symmetry.space_group_name_H-M   'P 1'
#
loop_
_entity.id
_entity.type
_entity.pdbx_description
1 polymer ?
#
loop_
_entity_poly.entity_id
_entity_poly.type
_entity_poly.pdbx_seq_one_letter_code
_entity_poly.pdbx_strand_id
1 'polypeptide(L)'
;MSFKIADTSTHRILFFSVWLLFALIQSALMPLSGEEAYYWLFSKALDWGYLDHPPAVAFFGRLGYELLENELGVRLFSSLLSVSTLWLIYDLIGRKGLRNFAFLAGGLLAVHAGSFLVKTDVPLLFFEVLFFWFYKRFLDRSNILNSLGIAFAIAGMFLSKYHGILVVLFTFISNWRLVKNQYFWVTVLFTIILMLPHLFWLIENDFSSLRFHLNGRSDISFKWSNVLGYVGGQPLVLGPLVSIPMLFALFRRKYTDAFSRALLFVLLGVLIFFFLQSFRVFIHKHWTSIVLVPLIILAFPVLENRQKLAVVFRRLARVSLVLLVLFRVYLIYDFVPKSLPIKTEPLHDWRDWAENVQELSKGMNVVFINSYENASRYQFYTGEPAHTLSTFYFNNTQFDYWGYEDYFRGEPVFVVHNKRGQDFYQTVDAPNGAQIHFRRFRQFNALDKIQVTPIAIELSEDKTQLVGKIKIENPYDFDILSSKREPVQLLLYSLKGERVLAERVLLSDLNIVSNGELIVNFEVVLPEIQSDTQLRFSVSSGNLPGTINSERI
;
A
#
# COMPACT_ATOMS: atom_id res chain seq x y z
N MET A 1 -1.45 13.83 -43.31
CA MET A 1 -0.10 14.42 -43.13
C MET A 1 0.61 13.71 -41.98
N SER A 2 1.64 12.89 -42.25
CA SER A 2 2.40 12.19 -41.20
C SER A 2 3.57 13.06 -40.75
N PHE A 3 3.41 13.82 -39.67
CA PHE A 3 4.54 14.43 -38.98
C PHE A 3 5.51 13.32 -38.55
N LYS A 4 6.65 13.21 -39.24
CA LYS A 4 7.80 12.43 -38.78
C LYS A 4 8.48 13.30 -37.72
N ILE A 5 8.25 13.00 -36.44
CA ILE A 5 9.07 13.54 -35.36
C ILE A 5 10.48 13.01 -35.59
N ALA A 6 11.44 13.89 -35.86
CA ALA A 6 12.84 13.49 -35.99
C ALA A 6 13.33 13.01 -34.62
N ASP A 7 13.89 11.80 -34.54
CA ASP A 7 14.37 11.21 -33.29
C ASP A 7 15.77 11.77 -32.95
N THR A 8 15.85 13.09 -32.73
CA THR A 8 17.09 13.78 -32.32
C THR A 8 17.21 13.84 -30.79
N SER A 9 18.42 14.09 -30.28
CA SER A 9 18.65 14.32 -28.85
C SER A 9 17.73 15.40 -28.28
N THR A 10 17.51 16.49 -29.01
CA THR A 10 16.63 17.59 -28.62
C THR A 10 15.18 17.15 -28.42
N HIS A 11 14.61 16.35 -29.34
CA HIS A 11 13.23 15.89 -29.22
C HIS A 11 13.04 14.94 -28.02
N ARG A 12 14.06 14.13 -27.71
CA ARG A 12 14.04 13.23 -26.54
C ARG A 12 14.03 14.04 -25.25
N ILE A 13 14.96 14.99 -25.11
CA ILE A 13 15.04 15.87 -23.95
C ILE A 13 13.70 16.61 -23.78
N LEU A 14 13.18 17.19 -24.85
CA LEU A 14 11.89 17.88 -24.83
C LEU A 14 10.75 16.96 -24.34
N PHE A 15 10.64 15.74 -24.84
CA PHE A 15 9.60 14.81 -24.42
C PHE A 15 9.66 14.50 -22.91
N PHE A 16 10.83 14.13 -22.39
CA PHE A 16 10.97 13.79 -20.97
C PHE A 16 10.82 15.03 -20.07
N SER A 17 11.32 16.19 -20.49
CA SER A 17 11.14 17.46 -19.77
C SER A 17 9.67 17.88 -19.72
N VAL A 18 8.94 17.76 -20.82
CA VAL A 18 7.50 18.06 -20.87
C VAL A 18 6.72 17.07 -20.02
N TRP A 19 7.04 15.78 -20.08
CA TRP A 19 6.42 14.78 -19.23
C TRP A 19 6.63 15.08 -17.74
N LEU A 20 7.86 15.39 -17.34
CA LEU A 20 8.19 15.80 -15.98
C LEU A 20 7.42 17.05 -15.58
N LEU A 21 7.39 18.07 -16.43
CA LEU A 21 6.66 19.32 -16.15
C LEU A 21 5.18 19.06 -15.87
N PHE A 22 4.49 18.27 -16.70
CA PHE A 22 3.08 17.92 -16.47
C PHE A 22 2.88 17.08 -15.22
N ALA A 23 3.84 16.20 -14.89
CA ALA A 23 3.83 15.45 -13.64
C ALA A 23 3.95 16.36 -12.41
N LEU A 24 4.86 17.35 -12.44
CA LEU A 24 5.05 18.32 -11.36
C LEU A 24 3.83 19.25 -11.21
N ILE A 25 3.25 19.73 -12.32
CA ILE A 25 2.02 20.54 -12.29
C ILE A 25 0.88 19.76 -11.61
N GLN A 26 0.67 18.48 -11.98
CA GLN A 26 -0.34 17.65 -11.33
C GLN A 26 -0.04 17.45 -9.85
N SER A 27 1.22 17.18 -9.51
CA SER A 27 1.66 16.90 -8.14
C SER A 27 1.42 18.10 -7.21
N ALA A 28 1.54 19.33 -7.75
CA ALA A 28 1.32 20.57 -7.01
C ALA A 28 -0.16 20.95 -6.87
N LEU A 29 -1.02 20.58 -7.82
CA LEU A 29 -2.41 21.03 -7.87
C LEU A 29 -3.40 20.03 -7.27
N MET A 30 -3.01 18.77 -7.09
CA MET A 30 -3.89 17.73 -6.57
C MET A 30 -3.74 17.61 -5.04
N PRO A 31 -4.83 17.45 -4.26
CA PRO A 31 -4.72 17.13 -2.83
C PRO A 31 -4.07 15.75 -2.60
N LEU A 32 -3.43 15.54 -1.45
CA LEU A 32 -2.97 14.22 -1.04
C LEU A 32 -4.13 13.23 -0.87
N SER A 33 -3.96 12.04 -1.44
CA SER A 33 -4.78 10.89 -1.05
C SER A 33 -4.42 10.42 0.36
N GLY A 34 -5.30 9.61 0.97
CA GLY A 34 -5.12 9.11 2.34
C GLY A 34 -3.83 8.32 2.51
N GLU A 35 -3.56 7.44 1.54
CA GLU A 35 -2.32 6.65 1.48
C GLU A 35 -1.08 7.54 1.34
N GLU A 36 -1.13 8.61 0.54
CA GLU A 36 0.02 9.54 0.41
C GLU A 36 0.27 10.33 1.68
N ALA A 37 -0.79 10.77 2.36
CA ALA A 37 -0.66 11.43 3.65
C ALA A 37 -0.08 10.48 4.71
N TYR A 38 -0.45 9.19 4.66
CA TYR A 38 0.10 8.18 5.55
C TYR A 38 1.58 7.90 5.28
N TYR A 39 2.00 7.79 4.01
CA TYR A 39 3.42 7.72 3.66
C TYR A 39 4.20 8.99 4.00
N TRP A 40 3.54 10.16 3.99
CA TRP A 40 4.15 11.38 4.50
C TRP A 40 4.43 11.30 6.00
N LEU A 41 3.56 10.69 6.82
CA LEU A 41 3.88 10.43 8.22
C LEU A 41 5.09 9.52 8.38
N PHE A 42 5.22 8.46 7.56
CA PHE A 42 6.42 7.63 7.54
C PHE A 42 7.67 8.47 7.27
N SER A 43 7.57 9.44 6.35
CA SER A 43 8.68 10.35 6.04
C SER A 43 9.09 11.25 7.21
N LYS A 44 8.19 11.51 8.17
CA LYS A 44 8.52 12.27 9.40
C LYS A 44 9.27 11.43 10.43
N ALA A 45 9.03 10.12 10.46
CA ALA A 45 9.71 9.14 11.31
C ALA A 45 10.44 8.11 10.44
N LEU A 46 11.56 8.54 9.82
CA LEU A 46 12.36 7.66 8.96
C LEU A 46 12.91 6.49 9.76
N ASP A 47 12.65 5.29 9.25
CA ASP A 47 13.19 4.04 9.78
C ASP A 47 13.51 3.08 8.63
N TRP A 48 14.12 1.93 8.94
CA TRP A 48 14.47 0.91 7.97
C TRP A 48 13.31 0.00 7.58
N GLY A 49 12.12 0.20 8.15
CA GLY A 49 10.88 -0.46 7.75
C GLY A 49 9.66 0.11 8.47
N TYR A 50 8.49 -0.29 8.01
CA TYR A 50 7.19 0.01 8.61
C TYR A 50 6.31 -1.25 8.59
N LEU A 51 5.21 -1.26 9.34
CA LEU A 51 4.35 -2.41 9.51
C LEU A 51 3.92 -3.04 8.18
N ASP A 52 3.45 -2.25 7.22
CA ASP A 52 2.95 -2.73 5.94
C ASP A 52 3.98 -2.63 4.80
N HIS A 53 4.98 -1.75 4.93
CA HIS A 53 5.88 -1.40 3.82
C HIS A 53 7.37 -1.25 4.18
N PRO A 54 8.28 -1.61 3.26
CA PRO A 54 9.70 -1.24 3.31
C PRO A 54 9.94 0.29 3.18
N PRO A 55 11.16 0.79 3.44
CA PRO A 55 11.38 2.20 3.75
C PRO A 55 11.47 3.16 2.55
N ALA A 56 11.62 2.67 1.31
CA ALA A 56 11.95 3.54 0.18
C ALA A 56 10.89 4.62 -0.09
N VAL A 57 9.60 4.30 0.10
CA VAL A 57 8.52 5.28 -0.11
C VAL A 57 8.63 6.46 0.85
N ALA A 58 8.95 6.19 2.11
CA ALA A 58 9.15 7.19 3.15
C ALA A 58 10.43 8.00 2.90
N PHE A 59 11.52 7.32 2.53
CA PHE A 59 12.81 7.95 2.22
C PHE A 59 12.69 8.95 1.07
N PHE A 60 12.11 8.55 -0.07
CA PHE A 60 11.93 9.46 -1.20
C PHE A 60 10.91 10.56 -0.91
N GLY A 61 9.86 10.27 -0.14
CA GLY A 61 8.93 11.28 0.36
C GLY A 61 9.63 12.34 1.21
N ARG A 62 10.52 11.92 2.13
CA ARG A 62 11.29 12.81 2.99
C ARG A 62 12.22 13.71 2.19
N LEU A 63 12.99 13.16 1.25
CA LEU A 63 13.89 13.93 0.41
C LEU A 63 13.17 15.06 -0.35
N GLY A 64 11.96 14.79 -0.84
CA GLY A 64 11.18 15.82 -1.55
C GLY A 64 10.53 16.82 -0.60
N TYR A 65 10.02 16.36 0.54
CA TYR A 65 9.35 17.22 1.52
C TYR A 65 10.31 18.18 2.24
N GLU A 66 11.58 17.78 2.44
CA GLU A 66 12.65 18.68 2.93
C GLU A 66 12.93 19.86 1.99
N LEU A 67 12.69 19.67 0.69
CA LEU A 67 12.88 20.74 -0.30
C LEU A 67 11.65 21.64 -0.40
N LEU A 68 10.46 21.07 -0.25
CA LEU A 68 9.18 21.75 -0.39
C LEU A 68 8.19 21.15 0.61
N GLU A 69 7.80 21.90 1.65
CA GLU A 69 6.89 21.42 2.69
C GLU A 69 5.41 21.46 2.25
N ASN A 70 5.10 20.86 1.09
CA ASN A 70 3.76 20.83 0.50
C ASN A 70 3.53 19.54 -0.32
N GLU A 71 2.38 19.44 -0.98
CA GLU A 71 1.96 18.28 -1.79
C GLU A 71 2.96 17.95 -2.90
N LEU A 72 3.54 18.98 -3.53
CA LEU A 72 4.57 18.82 -4.56
C LEU A 72 5.83 18.19 -3.98
N GLY A 73 6.29 18.61 -2.80
CA GLY A 73 7.46 18.03 -2.15
C GLY A 73 7.28 16.56 -1.84
N VAL A 74 6.13 16.16 -1.29
CA VAL A 74 5.81 14.75 -1.02
C VAL A 74 5.96 13.88 -2.29
N ARG A 75 5.58 14.41 -3.46
CA ARG A 75 5.55 13.68 -4.74
C ARG A 75 6.79 13.88 -5.63
N LEU A 76 7.65 14.85 -5.33
CA LEU A 76 8.74 15.30 -6.21
C LEU A 76 9.62 14.14 -6.68
N PHE A 77 10.12 13.33 -5.75
CA PHE A 77 10.98 12.20 -6.09
C PHE A 77 10.22 11.06 -6.78
N SER A 78 8.92 10.91 -6.54
CA SER A 78 8.09 9.95 -7.28
C SER A 78 8.00 10.35 -8.76
N SER A 79 7.81 11.65 -9.07
CA SER A 79 7.86 12.16 -10.45
C SER A 79 9.23 11.98 -11.11
N LEU A 80 10.32 12.26 -10.38
CA LEU A 80 11.69 12.10 -10.89
C LEU A 80 12.04 10.64 -11.17
N LEU A 81 11.69 9.73 -10.26
CA LEU A 81 11.89 8.29 -10.43
C LEU A 81 11.07 7.78 -11.60
N SER A 82 9.81 8.20 -11.74
CA SER A 82 8.94 7.79 -12.85
C SER A 82 9.49 8.20 -14.22
N VAL A 83 9.97 9.44 -14.36
CA VAL A 83 10.62 9.91 -15.60
C VAL A 83 11.91 9.17 -15.86
N SER A 84 12.70 8.91 -14.83
CA SER A 84 13.94 8.13 -14.93
C SER A 84 13.68 6.68 -15.37
N THR A 85 12.59 6.08 -14.86
CA THR A 85 12.11 4.76 -15.28
C THR A 85 11.79 4.76 -16.77
N LEU A 86 11.00 5.73 -17.25
CA LEU A 86 10.68 5.84 -18.68
C LEU A 86 11.94 6.05 -19.54
N TRP A 87 12.88 6.87 -19.07
CA TRP A 87 14.15 7.08 -19.78
C TRP A 87 14.98 5.80 -19.88
N LEU A 88 15.11 5.04 -18.78
CA LEU A 88 15.83 3.75 -18.76
C LEU A 88 15.16 2.70 -19.65
N ILE A 89 13.81 2.64 -19.68
CA ILE A 89 13.08 1.78 -20.61
C ILE A 89 13.38 2.20 -22.07
N TYR A 90 13.34 3.50 -22.37
CA TYR A 90 13.64 4.02 -23.71
C TYR A 90 15.10 3.74 -24.13
N ASP A 91 16.03 3.74 -23.19
CA ASP A 91 17.41 3.32 -23.40
C ASP A 91 17.52 1.82 -23.71
N LEU A 92 16.87 0.97 -22.91
CA LEU A 92 16.89 -0.49 -23.07
C LEU A 92 16.36 -0.98 -24.42
N ILE A 93 15.36 -0.27 -24.97
CA ILE A 93 14.79 -0.54 -26.30
C ILE A 93 15.60 0.10 -27.45
N GLY A 94 16.71 0.76 -27.15
CA GLY A 94 17.70 1.24 -28.12
C GLY A 94 17.50 2.70 -28.58
N ARG A 95 16.75 3.52 -27.85
CA ARG A 95 16.49 4.94 -28.14
C ARG A 95 16.00 5.17 -29.59
N LYS A 96 15.00 4.41 -30.01
CA LYS A 96 14.38 4.49 -31.33
C LYS A 96 12.86 4.58 -31.19
N GLY A 97 12.21 5.21 -32.16
CA GLY A 97 10.75 5.22 -32.24
C GLY A 97 10.11 6.12 -31.18
N LEU A 98 10.72 7.27 -30.87
CA LEU A 98 10.23 8.21 -29.84
C LEU A 98 8.73 8.49 -29.93
N ARG A 99 8.19 8.62 -31.14
CA ARG A 99 6.74 8.81 -31.36
C ARG A 99 5.90 7.66 -30.80
N ASN A 100 6.26 6.40 -31.09
CA ASN A 100 5.52 5.25 -30.57
C ASN A 100 5.75 5.10 -29.07
N PHE A 101 6.94 5.47 -28.57
CA PHE A 101 7.24 5.48 -27.15
C PHE A 101 6.39 6.51 -26.38
N ALA A 102 6.22 7.71 -26.94
CA ALA A 102 5.35 8.74 -26.37
C ALA A 102 3.88 8.27 -26.30
N PHE A 103 3.39 7.58 -27.33
CA PHE A 103 2.05 6.96 -27.27
C PHE A 103 1.96 5.82 -26.25
N LEU A 104 3.04 5.06 -26.05
CA LEU A 104 3.11 4.03 -25.02
C LEU A 104 2.98 4.65 -23.63
N ALA A 105 3.84 5.60 -23.31
CA ALA A 105 3.83 6.29 -22.02
C ALA A 105 2.48 6.99 -21.78
N GLY A 106 1.98 7.69 -22.79
CA GLY A 106 0.71 8.41 -22.73
C GLY A 106 -0.53 7.50 -22.61
N GLY A 107 -0.44 6.23 -22.96
CA GLY A 107 -1.59 5.33 -23.00
C GLY A 107 -1.70 4.33 -21.84
N LEU A 108 -0.74 4.31 -20.92
CA LEU A 108 -0.70 3.39 -19.79
C LEU A 108 -1.09 4.09 -18.49
N LEU A 109 -2.20 3.67 -17.87
CA LEU A 109 -2.71 4.24 -16.61
C LEU A 109 -1.64 4.22 -15.50
N ALA A 110 -0.93 3.10 -15.34
CA ALA A 110 0.11 2.96 -14.31
C ALA A 110 1.27 3.95 -14.51
N VAL A 111 1.61 4.28 -15.76
CA VAL A 111 2.66 5.27 -16.08
C VAL A 111 2.20 6.68 -15.70
N HIS A 112 0.94 7.03 -15.93
CA HIS A 112 0.36 8.29 -15.46
C HIS A 112 0.30 8.33 -13.93
N ALA A 113 -0.30 7.34 -13.29
CA ALA A 113 -0.44 7.28 -11.84
C ALA A 113 0.91 7.38 -11.12
N GLY A 114 1.90 6.61 -11.55
CA GLY A 114 3.26 6.66 -10.99
C GLY A 114 4.01 7.96 -11.28
N SER A 115 3.54 8.82 -12.20
CA SER A 115 4.19 10.10 -12.48
C SER A 115 3.89 11.18 -11.46
N PHE A 116 2.79 11.08 -10.70
CA PHE A 116 2.37 12.13 -9.77
C PHE A 116 1.84 11.62 -8.43
N LEU A 117 1.72 10.31 -8.22
CA LEU A 117 1.32 9.75 -6.91
C LEU A 117 2.53 9.16 -6.18
N VAL A 118 2.52 9.26 -4.86
CA VAL A 118 3.44 8.48 -4.01
C VAL A 118 2.90 7.07 -3.86
N LYS A 119 3.62 6.08 -4.39
CA LYS A 119 3.31 4.65 -4.28
C LYS A 119 4.60 3.86 -4.13
N THR A 120 4.56 2.78 -3.35
CA THR A 120 5.68 1.82 -3.22
C THR A 120 6.11 1.22 -4.57
N ASP A 121 5.19 1.14 -5.53
CA ASP A 121 5.44 0.67 -6.89
C ASP A 121 6.37 1.61 -7.70
N VAL A 122 6.40 2.92 -7.41
CA VAL A 122 7.22 3.87 -8.17
C VAL A 122 8.73 3.60 -8.04
N PRO A 123 9.31 3.56 -6.82
CA PRO A 123 10.71 3.18 -6.65
C PRO A 123 10.95 1.72 -7.03
N LEU A 124 10.00 0.80 -6.80
CA LEU A 124 10.10 -0.59 -7.23
C LEU A 124 10.35 -0.72 -8.74
N LEU A 125 9.53 -0.06 -9.57
CA LEU A 125 9.64 -0.12 -11.04
C LEU A 125 10.91 0.58 -11.54
N PHE A 126 11.37 1.63 -10.86
CA PHE A 126 12.66 2.27 -11.14
C PHE A 126 13.83 1.29 -10.91
N PHE A 127 13.87 0.65 -9.75
CA PHE A 127 14.91 -0.32 -9.44
C PHE A 127 14.79 -1.59 -10.29
N GLU A 128 13.58 -2.00 -10.69
CA GLU A 128 13.39 -3.10 -11.64
C GLU A 128 14.00 -2.79 -13.02
N VAL A 129 13.73 -1.61 -13.59
CA VAL A 129 14.33 -1.26 -14.89
C VAL A 129 15.84 -1.08 -14.77
N LEU A 130 16.33 -0.55 -13.64
CA LEU A 130 17.75 -0.44 -13.35
C LEU A 130 18.41 -1.83 -13.25
N PHE A 131 17.73 -2.79 -12.62
CA PHE A 131 18.14 -4.19 -12.57
C PHE A 131 18.30 -4.76 -13.98
N PHE A 132 17.30 -4.59 -14.85
CA PHE A 132 17.40 -5.07 -16.23
C PHE A 132 18.47 -4.33 -17.06
N TRP A 133 18.70 -3.05 -16.79
CA TRP A 133 19.75 -2.26 -17.42
C TRP A 133 21.14 -2.82 -17.11
N PHE A 134 21.45 -3.07 -15.84
CA PHE A 134 22.71 -3.71 -15.46
C PHE A 134 22.77 -5.19 -15.83
N TYR A 135 21.65 -5.92 -15.76
CA TYR A 135 21.61 -7.33 -16.15
C TYR A 135 21.95 -7.52 -17.63
N LYS A 136 21.42 -6.66 -18.53
CA LYS A 136 21.80 -6.67 -19.95
C LYS A 136 23.31 -6.47 -20.14
N ARG A 137 23.89 -5.48 -19.45
CA ARG A 137 25.34 -5.20 -19.49
C ARG A 137 26.17 -6.32 -18.87
N PHE A 138 25.65 -6.99 -17.84
CA PHE A 138 26.30 -8.13 -17.20
C PHE A 138 26.36 -9.35 -18.11
N LEU A 139 25.31 -9.59 -18.89
CA LEU A 139 25.27 -10.65 -19.91
C LEU A 139 26.27 -10.38 -21.04
N ASP A 140 26.47 -9.11 -21.42
CA ASP A 140 27.48 -8.72 -22.42
C ASP A 140 28.90 -8.79 -21.84
N ARG A 141 29.09 -8.28 -20.61
CA ARG A 141 30.37 -8.27 -19.90
C ARG A 141 30.17 -8.44 -18.40
N SER A 142 30.44 -9.64 -17.90
CA SER A 142 30.42 -9.89 -16.45
C SER A 142 31.65 -9.26 -15.77
N ASN A 143 31.40 -8.35 -14.83
CA ASN A 143 32.44 -7.65 -14.06
C ASN A 143 31.83 -7.10 -12.75
N ILE A 144 32.70 -6.65 -11.83
CA ILE A 144 32.31 -6.12 -10.52
C ILE A 144 31.33 -4.94 -10.64
N LEU A 145 31.57 -3.98 -11.53
CA LEU A 145 30.71 -2.80 -11.67
C LEU A 145 29.26 -3.19 -12.03
N ASN A 146 29.08 -4.09 -13.00
CA ASN A 146 27.76 -4.56 -13.37
C ASN A 146 27.14 -5.40 -12.23
N SER A 147 27.92 -6.18 -11.48
CA SER A 147 27.43 -6.93 -10.31
C SER A 147 26.95 -6.02 -9.18
N LEU A 148 27.69 -4.95 -8.88
CA LEU A 148 27.32 -3.94 -7.89
C LEU A 148 26.07 -3.19 -8.31
N GLY A 149 25.95 -2.84 -9.59
CA GLY A 149 24.73 -2.22 -10.15
C GLY A 149 23.50 -3.12 -10.03
N ILE A 150 23.64 -4.43 -10.29
CA ILE A 150 22.58 -5.41 -10.05
C ILE A 150 22.25 -5.50 -8.55
N ALA A 151 23.25 -5.59 -7.67
CA ALA A 151 23.04 -5.70 -6.23
C ALA A 151 22.29 -4.49 -5.66
N PHE A 152 22.69 -3.29 -6.07
CA PHE A 152 22.02 -2.04 -5.72
C PHE A 152 20.56 -2.03 -6.19
N ALA A 153 20.30 -2.48 -7.42
CA ALA A 153 18.95 -2.57 -7.95
C ALA A 153 18.09 -3.62 -7.21
N ILE A 154 18.66 -4.77 -6.84
CA ILE A 154 17.94 -5.79 -6.04
C ILE A 154 17.59 -5.24 -4.66
N ALA A 155 18.57 -4.65 -3.96
CA ALA A 155 18.33 -4.05 -2.65
C ALA A 155 17.27 -2.95 -2.74
N GLY A 156 17.37 -2.06 -3.73
CA GLY A 156 16.37 -1.01 -3.97
C GLY A 156 14.96 -1.56 -4.25
N MET A 157 14.82 -2.66 -4.98
CA MET A 157 13.52 -3.33 -5.16
C MET A 157 12.97 -3.85 -3.82
N PHE A 158 13.79 -4.54 -3.02
CA PHE A 158 13.34 -5.12 -1.75
C PHE A 158 12.99 -4.03 -0.72
N LEU A 159 13.79 -2.96 -0.67
CA LEU A 159 13.53 -1.77 0.15
C LEU A 159 12.34 -0.93 -0.36
N SER A 160 11.80 -1.22 -1.54
CA SER A 160 10.58 -0.60 -2.06
C SER A 160 9.35 -1.47 -1.80
N LYS A 161 9.44 -2.76 -2.14
CA LYS A 161 8.34 -3.72 -2.02
C LYS A 161 8.88 -5.14 -2.15
N TYR A 162 8.44 -6.04 -1.26
CA TYR A 162 8.88 -7.44 -1.26
C TYR A 162 8.60 -8.21 -2.56
N HIS A 163 7.64 -7.76 -3.38
CA HIS A 163 7.36 -8.34 -4.70
C HIS A 163 8.56 -8.34 -5.67
N GLY A 164 9.56 -7.48 -5.45
CA GLY A 164 10.82 -7.50 -6.20
C GLY A 164 11.51 -8.88 -6.20
N ILE A 165 11.24 -9.73 -5.20
CA ILE A 165 11.78 -11.11 -5.16
C ILE A 165 11.37 -11.92 -6.39
N LEU A 166 10.17 -11.69 -6.95
CA LEU A 166 9.69 -12.40 -8.12
C LEU A 166 10.50 -12.05 -9.37
N VAL A 167 10.91 -10.78 -9.51
CA VAL A 167 11.77 -10.33 -10.61
C VAL A 167 13.13 -11.06 -10.56
N VAL A 168 13.74 -11.11 -9.39
CA VAL A 168 15.03 -11.77 -9.17
C VAL A 168 14.92 -13.28 -9.41
N LEU A 169 13.91 -13.91 -8.80
CA LEU A 169 13.67 -15.35 -8.88
C LEU A 169 13.46 -15.80 -10.32
N PHE A 170 12.53 -15.17 -11.05
CA PHE A 170 12.24 -15.60 -12.42
C PHE A 170 13.36 -15.25 -13.40
N THR A 171 14.10 -14.16 -13.17
CA THR A 171 15.33 -13.88 -13.93
C THR A 171 16.37 -14.98 -13.70
N PHE A 172 16.58 -15.40 -12.45
CA PHE A 172 17.49 -16.49 -12.10
C PHE A 172 17.08 -17.82 -12.73
N ILE A 173 15.80 -18.22 -12.60
CA ILE A 173 15.27 -19.46 -13.19
C ILE A 173 15.49 -19.48 -14.72
N SER A 174 15.31 -18.32 -15.37
CA SER A 174 15.54 -18.20 -16.82
C SER A 174 16.98 -18.51 -17.22
N ASN A 175 17.96 -18.34 -16.32
CA ASN A 175 19.39 -18.48 -16.57
C ASN A 175 20.13 -19.02 -15.34
N TRP A 176 19.74 -20.20 -14.85
CA TRP A 176 20.31 -20.79 -13.63
C TRP A 176 21.83 -20.99 -13.66
N ARG A 177 22.44 -21.05 -14.86
CA ARG A 177 23.89 -21.18 -15.05
C ARG A 177 24.68 -19.97 -14.54
N LEU A 178 24.01 -18.86 -14.21
CA LEU A 178 24.62 -17.69 -13.58
C LEU A 178 25.41 -18.03 -12.31
N VAL A 179 25.03 -19.07 -11.56
CA VAL A 179 25.78 -19.52 -10.36
C VAL A 179 27.22 -19.91 -10.64
N LYS A 180 27.55 -20.28 -11.89
CA LYS A 180 28.91 -20.64 -12.31
C LYS A 180 29.80 -19.42 -12.55
N ASN A 181 29.22 -18.22 -12.60
CA ASN A 181 29.95 -16.98 -12.81
C ASN A 181 30.34 -16.39 -11.46
N GLN A 182 31.64 -16.20 -11.19
CA GLN A 182 32.11 -15.62 -9.92
C GLN A 182 31.47 -14.26 -9.58
N TYR A 183 31.16 -13.46 -10.60
CA TYR A 183 30.55 -12.14 -10.42
C TYR A 183 29.07 -12.22 -9.99
N PHE A 184 28.40 -13.36 -10.15
CA PHE A 184 27.07 -13.60 -9.56
C PHE A 184 27.16 -13.57 -8.03
N TRP A 185 28.18 -14.20 -7.46
CA TRP A 185 28.38 -14.22 -6.00
C TRP A 185 28.75 -12.86 -5.44
N VAL A 186 29.42 -12.01 -6.22
CA VAL A 186 29.60 -10.58 -5.88
C VAL A 186 28.24 -9.90 -5.76
N THR A 187 27.31 -10.12 -6.70
CA THR A 187 25.95 -9.57 -6.59
C THR A 187 25.25 -10.05 -5.32
N VAL A 188 25.32 -11.35 -5.01
CA VAL A 188 24.69 -11.93 -3.80
C VAL A 188 25.25 -11.29 -2.53
N LEU A 189 26.58 -11.27 -2.39
CA LEU A 189 27.26 -10.72 -1.22
C LEU A 189 26.89 -9.25 -0.99
N PHE A 190 26.98 -8.42 -2.04
CA PHE A 190 26.67 -7.00 -1.91
C PHE A 190 25.18 -6.73 -1.69
N THR A 191 24.29 -7.57 -2.21
CA THR A 191 22.85 -7.45 -1.90
C THR A 191 22.61 -7.70 -0.42
N ILE A 192 23.23 -8.73 0.16
CA ILE A 192 23.12 -9.01 1.60
C ILE A 192 23.62 -7.81 2.42
N ILE A 193 24.79 -7.28 2.09
CA ILE A 193 25.38 -6.11 2.78
C ILE A 193 24.43 -4.91 2.75
N LEU A 194 23.87 -4.58 1.58
CA LEU A 194 22.93 -3.46 1.43
C LEU A 194 21.60 -3.67 2.18
N MET A 195 21.20 -4.93 2.38
CA MET A 195 19.98 -5.26 3.11
C MET A 195 20.18 -5.38 4.62
N LEU A 196 21.43 -5.39 5.13
CA LEU A 196 21.70 -5.54 6.56
C LEU A 196 20.90 -4.58 7.46
N PRO A 197 20.80 -3.26 7.17
CA PRO A 197 20.06 -2.37 8.05
C PRO A 197 18.58 -2.74 8.17
N HIS A 198 17.94 -3.11 7.05
CA HIS A 198 16.54 -3.57 7.05
C HIS A 198 16.39 -4.93 7.74
N LEU A 199 17.36 -5.84 7.58
CA LEU A 199 17.33 -7.14 8.25
C LEU A 199 17.47 -7.00 9.77
N PHE A 200 18.34 -6.10 10.26
CA PHE A 200 18.44 -5.81 11.69
C PHE A 200 17.16 -5.18 12.23
N TRP A 201 16.59 -4.22 11.50
CA TRP A 201 15.31 -3.63 11.87
C TRP A 201 14.18 -4.66 11.97
N LEU A 202 14.11 -5.62 11.04
CA LEU A 202 13.14 -6.71 11.11
C LEU A 202 13.32 -7.57 12.37
N ILE A 203 14.56 -7.82 12.79
CA ILE A 203 14.85 -8.59 14.00
C ILE A 203 14.44 -7.80 15.25
N GLU A 204 14.79 -6.52 15.33
CA GLU A 204 14.46 -5.64 16.45
C GLU A 204 12.95 -5.40 16.60
N ASN A 205 12.19 -5.52 15.51
CA ASN A 205 10.74 -5.36 15.47
C ASN A 205 10.00 -6.70 15.35
N ASP A 206 10.60 -7.80 15.81
CA ASP A 206 9.98 -9.13 15.90
C ASP A 206 9.36 -9.66 14.59
N PHE A 207 9.90 -9.22 13.45
CA PHE A 207 9.39 -9.49 12.12
C PHE A 207 7.93 -9.04 11.93
N SER A 208 7.51 -7.96 12.60
CA SER A 208 6.15 -7.42 12.58
C SER A 208 5.58 -7.31 11.15
N SER A 209 6.35 -6.78 10.21
CA SER A 209 5.91 -6.66 8.81
C SER A 209 5.68 -8.00 8.13
N LEU A 210 6.52 -9.01 8.39
CA LEU A 210 6.31 -10.34 7.82
C LEU A 210 5.08 -11.01 8.43
N ARG A 211 4.88 -10.90 9.75
CA ARG A 211 3.68 -11.41 10.43
C ARG A 211 2.42 -10.73 9.90
N PHE A 212 2.47 -9.41 9.67
CA PHE A 212 1.37 -8.66 9.06
C PHE A 212 0.96 -9.23 7.69
N HIS A 213 1.94 -9.54 6.84
CA HIS A 213 1.68 -10.11 5.50
C HIS A 213 1.30 -11.60 5.51
N LEU A 214 1.72 -12.37 6.52
CA LEU A 214 1.55 -13.84 6.60
C LEU A 214 0.37 -14.30 7.48
N ASN A 215 0.19 -13.71 8.66
CA ASN A 215 -0.72 -14.19 9.71
C ASN A 215 -2.05 -13.42 9.77
N GLY A 216 -2.11 -12.19 9.25
CA GLY A 216 -3.29 -11.32 9.36
C GLY A 216 -4.43 -11.59 8.38
N ARG A 217 -4.35 -12.64 7.54
CA ARG A 217 -5.32 -12.87 6.45
C ARG A 217 -6.40 -13.86 6.84
N SER A 218 -7.48 -13.34 7.42
CA SER A 218 -8.73 -14.07 7.71
C SER A 218 -9.46 -14.59 6.46
N ASP A 219 -8.98 -14.26 5.26
CA ASP A 219 -9.66 -14.50 3.99
C ASP A 219 -9.03 -15.64 3.17
N ILE A 220 -8.08 -16.42 3.73
CA ILE A 220 -7.46 -17.59 3.08
C ILE A 220 -8.51 -18.69 2.87
N SER A 221 -9.30 -18.53 1.82
CA SER A 221 -10.41 -19.39 1.44
C SER A 221 -10.59 -19.29 -0.05
N PHE A 222 -10.87 -20.43 -0.69
CA PHE A 222 -11.07 -20.44 -2.13
C PHE A 222 -12.36 -19.68 -2.49
N LYS A 223 -12.22 -18.65 -3.33
CA LYS A 223 -13.34 -17.89 -3.88
C LYS A 223 -13.13 -17.66 -5.36
N TRP A 224 -14.09 -18.08 -6.18
CA TRP A 224 -14.08 -17.80 -7.62
C TRP A 224 -14.01 -16.32 -7.94
N SER A 225 -14.57 -15.45 -7.09
CA SER A 225 -14.47 -14.00 -7.22
C SER A 225 -13.03 -13.50 -7.21
N ASN A 226 -12.13 -14.15 -6.47
CA ASN A 226 -10.72 -13.77 -6.42
C ASN A 226 -10.02 -14.08 -7.75
N VAL A 227 -10.25 -15.28 -8.29
CA VAL A 227 -9.69 -15.71 -9.58
C VAL A 227 -10.24 -14.87 -10.73
N LEU A 228 -11.57 -14.69 -10.79
CA LEU A 228 -12.21 -13.87 -11.82
C LEU A 228 -11.80 -12.39 -11.70
N GLY A 229 -11.68 -11.88 -10.47
CA GLY A 229 -11.19 -10.53 -10.18
C GLY A 229 -9.74 -10.33 -10.63
N TYR A 230 -8.89 -11.34 -10.43
CA TYR A 230 -7.51 -11.34 -10.91
C TYR A 230 -7.46 -11.31 -12.44
N VAL A 231 -8.13 -12.23 -13.12
CA VAL A 231 -8.13 -12.35 -14.59
C VAL A 231 -8.74 -11.11 -15.24
N GLY A 232 -9.91 -10.67 -14.76
CA GLY A 232 -10.60 -9.47 -15.25
C GLY A 232 -9.86 -8.17 -14.91
N GLY A 233 -9.02 -8.17 -13.88
CA GLY A 233 -8.20 -7.03 -13.48
C GLY A 233 -6.97 -6.80 -14.36
N GLN A 234 -6.38 -7.84 -14.96
CA GLN A 234 -5.12 -7.70 -15.72
C GLN A 234 -5.19 -6.71 -16.89
N PRO A 235 -6.25 -6.68 -17.73
CA PRO A 235 -6.37 -5.67 -18.77
C PRO A 235 -6.27 -4.23 -18.23
N LEU A 236 -6.82 -3.96 -17.04
CA LEU A 236 -6.76 -2.63 -16.44
C LEU A 236 -5.33 -2.27 -15.98
N VAL A 237 -4.61 -3.23 -15.39
CA VAL A 237 -3.21 -3.05 -14.97
C VAL A 237 -2.30 -2.80 -16.17
N LEU A 238 -2.45 -3.61 -17.21
CA LEU A 238 -1.62 -3.54 -18.42
C LEU A 238 -1.98 -2.37 -19.35
N GLY A 239 -3.10 -1.68 -19.09
CA GLY A 239 -3.69 -0.67 -19.96
C GLY A 239 -4.69 -1.30 -20.93
N PRO A 240 -6.01 -1.09 -20.74
CA PRO A 240 -7.04 -1.95 -21.34
C PRO A 240 -7.05 -1.93 -22.87
N LEU A 241 -6.62 -0.82 -23.48
CA LEU A 241 -6.56 -0.68 -24.94
C LEU A 241 -5.12 -0.89 -25.46
N VAL A 242 -4.13 -0.36 -24.76
CA VAL A 242 -2.74 -0.34 -25.22
C VAL A 242 -2.05 -1.70 -25.08
N SER A 243 -2.44 -2.48 -24.06
CA SER A 243 -1.91 -3.83 -23.86
C SER A 243 -2.30 -4.80 -24.97
N ILE A 244 -3.45 -4.65 -25.63
CA ILE A 244 -3.94 -5.58 -26.66
C ILE A 244 -2.89 -5.78 -27.79
N PRO A 245 -2.45 -4.72 -28.51
CA PRO A 245 -1.42 -4.87 -29.53
C PRO A 245 -0.05 -5.23 -28.95
N MET A 246 0.25 -4.89 -27.69
CA MET A 246 1.50 -5.28 -27.02
C MET A 246 1.56 -6.80 -26.76
N LEU A 247 0.48 -7.37 -26.26
CA LEU A 247 0.33 -8.81 -26.04
C LEU A 247 0.39 -9.57 -27.37
N PHE A 248 -0.25 -9.04 -28.43
CA PHE A 248 -0.12 -9.63 -29.76
C PHE A 248 1.32 -9.58 -30.29
N ALA A 249 2.06 -8.51 -30.00
CA ALA A 249 3.47 -8.39 -30.35
C ALA A 249 4.34 -9.49 -29.70
N LEU A 250 3.99 -9.94 -28.49
CA LEU A 250 4.72 -11.03 -27.81
C LEU A 250 4.67 -12.35 -28.61
N PHE A 251 3.54 -12.69 -29.21
CA PHE A 251 3.42 -13.90 -30.06
C PHE A 251 4.20 -13.81 -31.38
N ARG A 252 4.64 -12.61 -31.76
CA ARG A 252 5.38 -12.35 -33.00
C ARG A 252 6.87 -12.14 -32.76
N ARG A 253 7.32 -12.22 -31.50
CA ARG A 253 8.73 -12.09 -31.10
C ARG A 253 9.37 -13.47 -30.95
N LYS A 254 10.62 -13.59 -31.37
CA LYS A 254 11.48 -14.72 -30.99
C LYS A 254 12.27 -14.37 -29.73
N TYR A 255 12.40 -15.32 -28.81
CA TYR A 255 13.07 -15.15 -27.52
C TYR A 255 14.37 -15.97 -27.50
N THR A 256 15.32 -15.59 -28.36
CA THR A 256 16.54 -16.38 -28.60
C THR A 256 17.68 -16.00 -27.66
N ASP A 257 17.77 -14.73 -27.27
CA ASP A 257 18.83 -14.24 -26.39
C ASP A 257 18.47 -14.39 -24.90
N ALA A 258 19.48 -14.43 -24.03
CA ALA A 258 19.30 -14.63 -22.60
C ALA A 258 18.52 -13.49 -21.93
N PHE A 259 18.65 -12.25 -22.44
CA PHE A 259 17.97 -11.09 -21.89
C PHE A 259 16.46 -11.13 -22.17
N SER A 260 16.06 -11.37 -23.42
CA SER A 260 14.64 -11.49 -23.77
C SER A 260 13.96 -12.70 -23.12
N ARG A 261 14.69 -13.81 -22.92
CA ARG A 261 14.22 -14.94 -22.12
C ARG A 261 13.97 -14.57 -20.67
N ALA A 262 14.91 -13.88 -20.01
CA ALA A 262 14.71 -13.41 -18.64
C ALA A 262 13.45 -12.55 -18.50
N LEU A 263 13.27 -11.56 -19.38
CA LEU A 263 12.07 -10.72 -19.38
C LEU A 263 10.79 -11.53 -19.56
N LEU A 264 10.80 -12.55 -20.44
CA LEU A 264 9.64 -13.41 -20.66
C LEU A 264 9.33 -14.27 -19.42
N PHE A 265 10.35 -14.80 -18.76
CA PHE A 265 10.20 -15.57 -17.53
C PHE A 265 9.63 -14.71 -16.40
N VAL A 266 10.09 -13.46 -16.26
CA VAL A 266 9.52 -12.53 -15.27
C VAL A 266 8.06 -12.22 -15.59
N LEU A 267 7.75 -11.86 -16.85
CA LEU A 267 6.39 -11.59 -17.30
C LEU A 267 5.44 -12.76 -17.02
N LEU A 268 5.77 -13.97 -17.50
CA LEU A 268 4.91 -15.14 -17.34
C LEU A 268 4.92 -15.67 -15.91
N GLY A 269 6.08 -15.71 -15.27
CA GLY A 269 6.26 -16.22 -13.92
C GLY A 269 5.44 -15.42 -12.90
N VAL A 270 5.49 -14.09 -12.97
CA VAL A 270 4.68 -13.22 -12.09
C VAL A 270 3.19 -13.41 -12.34
N LEU A 271 2.76 -13.44 -13.61
CA LEU A 271 1.35 -13.64 -13.96
C LEU A 271 0.84 -15.02 -13.52
N ILE A 272 1.64 -16.07 -13.64
CA ILE A 272 1.30 -17.43 -13.20
C ILE A 272 1.30 -17.50 -11.68
N PHE A 273 2.30 -16.91 -11.00
CA PHE A 273 2.38 -16.90 -9.55
C PHE A 273 1.12 -16.29 -8.94
N PHE A 274 0.73 -15.08 -9.36
CA PHE A 274 -0.47 -14.44 -8.84
C PHE A 274 -1.77 -15.10 -9.29
N PHE A 275 -1.79 -15.71 -10.46
CA PHE A 275 -2.92 -16.56 -10.85
C PHE A 275 -3.11 -17.70 -9.85
N LEU A 276 -2.04 -18.43 -9.50
CA LEU A 276 -2.10 -19.50 -8.51
C LEU A 276 -2.47 -18.98 -7.11
N GLN A 277 -1.94 -17.83 -6.70
CA GLN A 277 -2.29 -17.21 -5.42
C GLN A 277 -3.75 -16.74 -5.36
N SER A 278 -4.34 -16.35 -6.50
CA SER A 278 -5.74 -15.91 -6.57
C SER A 278 -6.75 -16.98 -6.16
N PHE A 279 -6.34 -18.27 -6.15
CA PHE A 279 -7.15 -19.36 -5.60
C PHE A 279 -7.26 -19.32 -4.07
N ARG A 280 -6.41 -18.55 -3.38
CA ARG A 280 -6.37 -18.50 -1.91
C ARG A 280 -6.70 -17.13 -1.36
N VAL A 281 -6.25 -16.07 -2.04
CA VAL A 281 -6.32 -14.69 -1.53
C VAL A 281 -6.75 -13.74 -2.64
N PHE A 282 -7.37 -12.63 -2.26
CA PHE A 282 -7.62 -11.54 -3.20
C PHE A 282 -6.30 -10.90 -3.64
N ILE A 283 -6.13 -10.69 -4.95
CA ILE A 283 -4.92 -10.07 -5.51
C ILE A 283 -5.22 -8.63 -5.87
N HIS A 284 -4.56 -7.70 -5.18
CA HIS A 284 -4.66 -6.29 -5.54
C HIS A 284 -4.04 -6.05 -6.91
N LYS A 285 -4.76 -5.29 -7.75
CA LYS A 285 -4.38 -5.01 -9.15
C LYS A 285 -2.93 -4.53 -9.30
N HIS A 286 -2.48 -3.68 -8.39
CA HIS A 286 -1.15 -3.08 -8.47
C HIS A 286 -0.02 -4.07 -8.11
N TRP A 287 -0.30 -5.24 -7.52
CA TRP A 287 0.74 -6.25 -7.21
C TRP A 287 1.39 -6.85 -8.46
N THR A 288 0.71 -6.85 -9.60
CA THR A 288 1.27 -7.30 -10.88
C THR A 288 1.95 -6.17 -11.67
N SER A 289 2.12 -4.97 -11.12
CA SER A 289 2.71 -3.81 -11.82
C SER A 289 4.10 -4.08 -12.42
N ILE A 290 4.92 -4.89 -11.76
CA ILE A 290 6.26 -5.31 -12.20
C ILE A 290 6.26 -6.00 -13.58
N VAL A 291 5.13 -6.52 -14.05
CA VAL A 291 5.07 -7.11 -15.40
C VAL A 291 5.08 -6.07 -16.52
N LEU A 292 4.83 -4.79 -16.21
CA LEU A 292 4.81 -3.71 -17.20
C LEU A 292 6.19 -3.48 -17.83
N VAL A 293 7.27 -3.50 -17.04
CA VAL A 293 8.63 -3.31 -17.54
C VAL A 293 9.01 -4.36 -18.60
N PRO A 294 8.94 -5.68 -18.32
CA PRO A 294 9.23 -6.68 -19.33
C PRO A 294 8.24 -6.66 -20.50
N LEU A 295 6.94 -6.40 -20.26
CA LEU A 295 5.95 -6.29 -21.33
C LEU A 295 6.33 -5.17 -22.32
N ILE A 296 6.71 -3.99 -21.82
CA ILE A 296 7.10 -2.85 -22.67
C ILE A 296 8.37 -3.18 -23.47
N ILE A 297 9.43 -3.67 -22.81
CA ILE A 297 10.72 -3.95 -23.45
C ILE A 297 10.58 -5.08 -24.50
N LEU A 298 9.73 -6.07 -24.25
CA LEU A 298 9.48 -7.17 -25.18
C LEU A 298 8.58 -6.77 -26.35
N ALA A 299 7.50 -6.04 -26.11
CA ALA A 299 6.54 -5.69 -27.15
C ALA A 299 7.03 -4.57 -28.08
N PHE A 300 7.72 -3.57 -27.55
CA PHE A 300 8.02 -2.34 -28.27
C PHE A 300 8.79 -2.54 -29.59
N PRO A 301 9.88 -3.34 -29.66
CA PRO A 301 10.61 -3.54 -30.91
C PRO A 301 9.75 -4.17 -32.03
N VAL A 302 8.78 -5.01 -31.67
CA VAL A 302 7.85 -5.61 -32.65
C VAL A 302 6.83 -4.58 -33.11
N LEU A 303 6.32 -3.74 -32.21
CA LEU A 303 5.43 -2.63 -32.55
C LEU A 303 6.11 -1.67 -33.53
N GLU A 304 7.38 -1.33 -33.29
CA GLU A 304 8.13 -0.43 -34.17
C GLU A 304 8.32 -1.01 -35.57
N ASN A 305 8.66 -2.30 -35.67
CA ASN A 305 8.98 -2.95 -36.94
C ASN A 305 7.74 -3.37 -37.76
N ARG A 306 6.53 -3.36 -37.18
CA ARG A 306 5.30 -3.85 -37.83
C ARG A 306 4.29 -2.72 -38.01
N GLN A 307 4.28 -2.11 -39.19
CA GLN A 307 3.47 -0.92 -39.49
C GLN A 307 1.98 -1.05 -39.14
N LYS A 308 1.32 -2.16 -39.51
CA LYS A 308 -0.11 -2.39 -39.20
C LYS A 308 -0.37 -2.38 -37.69
N LEU A 309 0.47 -3.08 -36.93
CA LEU A 309 0.33 -3.17 -35.47
C LEU A 309 0.62 -1.83 -34.80
N ALA A 310 1.64 -1.10 -35.28
CA ALA A 310 1.96 0.25 -34.83
C ALA A 310 0.79 1.24 -35.03
N VAL A 311 0.07 1.14 -36.14
CA VAL A 311 -1.10 2.00 -36.43
C VAL A 311 -2.24 1.72 -35.45
N VAL A 312 -2.57 0.44 -35.21
CA VAL A 312 -3.61 0.04 -34.25
C VAL A 312 -3.22 0.49 -32.85
N PHE A 313 -1.98 0.22 -32.44
CA PHE A 313 -1.40 0.67 -31.18
C PHE A 313 -1.56 2.18 -30.98
N ARG A 314 -1.15 3.01 -31.96
CA ARG A 314 -1.31 4.48 -31.86
C ARG A 314 -2.76 4.95 -31.82
N ARG A 315 -3.71 4.21 -32.41
CA ARG A 315 -5.15 4.56 -32.32
C ARG A 315 -5.65 4.32 -30.89
N LEU A 316 -5.38 3.14 -30.35
CA LEU A 316 -5.78 2.74 -29.00
C LEU A 316 -5.09 3.58 -27.90
N ALA A 317 -3.81 3.88 -28.10
CA ALA A 317 -3.06 4.77 -27.23
C ALA A 317 -3.59 6.20 -27.23
N ARG A 318 -4.06 6.73 -28.38
CA ARG A 318 -4.71 8.04 -28.44
C ARG A 318 -6.01 8.09 -27.65
N VAL A 319 -6.86 7.07 -27.80
CA VAL A 319 -8.11 6.97 -27.02
C VAL A 319 -7.78 6.93 -25.53
N SER A 320 -6.82 6.08 -25.14
CA SER A 320 -6.37 5.97 -23.73
C SER A 320 -5.82 7.30 -23.22
N LEU A 321 -4.96 7.98 -23.99
CA LEU A 321 -4.39 9.25 -23.62
C LEU A 321 -5.46 10.33 -23.40
N VAL A 322 -6.47 10.42 -24.29
CA VAL A 322 -7.57 11.38 -24.11
C VAL A 322 -8.34 11.09 -22.83
N LEU A 323 -8.71 9.83 -22.57
CA LEU A 323 -9.42 9.45 -21.35
C LEU A 323 -8.59 9.73 -20.09
N LEU A 324 -7.29 9.43 -20.13
CA LEU A 324 -6.38 9.66 -19.00
C LEU A 324 -6.13 11.15 -18.75
N VAL A 325 -6.01 11.97 -19.79
CA VAL A 325 -5.88 13.43 -19.64
C VAL A 325 -7.16 14.02 -19.06
N LEU A 326 -8.34 13.61 -19.54
CA LEU A 326 -9.62 14.03 -18.96
C LEU A 326 -9.73 13.62 -17.48
N PHE A 327 -9.32 12.40 -17.15
CA PHE A 327 -9.29 11.92 -15.77
C PHE A 327 -8.30 12.71 -14.90
N ARG A 328 -7.12 13.06 -15.43
CA ARG A 328 -6.14 13.88 -14.70
C ARG A 328 -6.63 15.30 -14.43
N VAL A 329 -7.31 15.92 -15.40
CA VAL A 329 -7.97 17.21 -15.21
C VAL A 329 -9.05 17.09 -14.14
N TYR A 330 -9.83 16.01 -14.15
CA TYR A 330 -10.83 15.74 -13.13
C TYR A 330 -10.20 15.62 -11.74
N LEU A 331 -9.05 14.97 -11.59
CA LEU A 331 -8.35 14.87 -10.30
C LEU A 331 -7.86 16.22 -9.74
N ILE A 332 -7.68 17.23 -10.59
CA ILE A 332 -7.31 18.61 -10.17
C ILE A 332 -8.57 19.43 -9.88
N TYR A 333 -9.56 19.33 -10.77
CA TYR A 333 -10.74 20.18 -10.76
C TYR A 333 -11.98 19.33 -10.97
N ASP A 334 -12.88 19.37 -9.98
CA ASP A 334 -14.18 18.71 -10.08
C ASP A 334 -15.10 19.46 -11.06
N PHE A 335 -15.10 19.02 -12.31
CA PHE A 335 -16.04 19.49 -13.33
C PHE A 335 -17.31 18.64 -13.43
N VAL A 336 -17.48 17.63 -12.56
CA VAL A 336 -18.65 16.75 -12.61
C VAL A 336 -19.84 17.45 -11.93
N PRO A 337 -21.00 17.58 -12.60
CA PRO A 337 -22.16 18.21 -11.99
C PRO A 337 -22.60 17.50 -10.70
N LYS A 338 -22.80 18.25 -9.61
CA LYS A 338 -23.31 17.75 -8.33
C LYS A 338 -24.67 17.04 -8.42
N SER A 339 -25.41 17.27 -9.51
CA SER A 339 -26.68 16.59 -9.80
C SER A 339 -26.51 15.12 -10.20
N LEU A 340 -25.30 14.69 -10.59
CA LEU A 340 -25.02 13.29 -10.86
C LEU A 340 -24.77 12.57 -9.52
N PRO A 341 -25.58 11.56 -9.16
CA PRO A 341 -25.44 10.84 -7.91
C PRO A 341 -24.25 9.87 -7.99
N ILE A 342 -23.03 10.39 -7.94
CA ILE A 342 -21.83 9.57 -7.86
C ILE A 342 -21.53 9.32 -6.38
N LYS A 343 -21.86 8.12 -5.91
CA LYS A 343 -21.54 7.66 -4.55
C LYS A 343 -20.10 7.16 -4.47
N THR A 344 -19.12 8.05 -4.68
CA THR A 344 -17.71 7.76 -4.44
C THR A 344 -17.20 8.57 -3.26
N GLU A 345 -16.11 8.11 -2.64
CA GLU A 345 -15.39 8.96 -1.69
C GLU A 345 -14.96 10.27 -2.37
N PRO A 346 -14.96 11.40 -1.64
CA PRO A 346 -14.47 12.66 -2.16
C PRO A 346 -13.03 12.56 -2.66
N LEU A 347 -12.76 13.12 -3.83
CA LEU A 347 -11.42 13.18 -4.40
C LEU A 347 -10.78 14.56 -4.23
N HIS A 348 -11.58 15.56 -3.85
CA HIS A 348 -11.24 16.98 -3.83
C HIS A 348 -11.38 17.56 -2.42
N ASP A 349 -10.90 18.78 -2.24
CA ASP A 349 -11.17 19.66 -1.09
C ASP A 349 -10.88 19.03 0.29
N TRP A 350 -9.89 18.13 0.36
CA TRP A 350 -9.47 17.48 1.61
C TRP A 350 -8.86 18.45 2.63
N ARG A 351 -8.35 19.61 2.17
CA ARG A 351 -7.90 20.70 3.05
C ARG A 351 -9.09 21.32 3.79
N ASP A 352 -10.13 21.72 3.07
CA ASP A 352 -11.37 22.27 3.63
C ASP A 352 -12.04 21.28 4.60
N TRP A 353 -11.97 19.97 4.28
CA TRP A 353 -12.41 18.92 5.20
C TRP A 353 -11.60 18.90 6.50
N ALA A 354 -10.28 19.00 6.43
CA ALA A 354 -9.41 18.97 7.60
C ALA A 354 -9.59 20.22 8.48
N GLU A 355 -9.70 21.39 7.85
CA GLU A 355 -10.02 22.66 8.53
C GLU A 355 -11.39 22.58 9.21
N ASN A 356 -12.41 22.01 8.55
CA ASN A 356 -13.72 21.83 9.16
C ASN A 356 -13.69 20.88 10.38
N VAL A 357 -12.89 19.81 10.33
CA VAL A 357 -12.66 18.94 11.50
C VAL A 357 -12.00 19.73 12.64
N GLN A 358 -11.01 20.57 12.34
CA GLN A 358 -10.30 21.40 13.33
C GLN A 358 -11.25 22.44 13.98
N GLU A 359 -12.10 23.10 13.20
CA GLU A 359 -13.12 24.00 13.72
C GLU A 359 -14.13 23.28 14.61
N LEU A 360 -14.61 22.11 14.17
CA LEU A 360 -15.53 21.29 14.95
C LEU A 360 -14.89 20.76 16.25
N SER A 361 -13.58 20.52 16.26
CA SER A 361 -12.88 20.06 17.47
C SER A 361 -12.81 21.14 18.55
N LYS A 362 -12.94 22.43 18.20
CA LYS A 362 -12.83 23.57 19.13
C LYS A 362 -11.55 23.53 19.97
N GLY A 363 -10.44 23.12 19.36
CA GLY A 363 -9.12 23.04 20.00
C GLY A 363 -8.89 21.78 20.83
N MET A 364 -9.81 20.82 20.84
CA MET A 364 -9.53 19.50 21.41
C MET A 364 -8.66 18.67 20.47
N ASN A 365 -7.86 17.79 21.05
CA ASN A 365 -7.11 16.76 20.35
C ASN A 365 -8.04 15.86 19.52
N VAL A 366 -7.62 15.46 18.31
CA VAL A 366 -8.47 14.70 17.38
C VAL A 366 -8.04 13.23 17.31
N VAL A 367 -9.00 12.32 17.46
CA VAL A 367 -8.77 10.87 17.34
C VAL A 367 -9.73 10.28 16.31
N PHE A 368 -9.21 9.47 15.39
CA PHE A 368 -10.00 8.81 14.36
C PHE A 368 -10.20 7.32 14.66
N ILE A 369 -11.42 6.81 14.59
CA ILE A 369 -11.69 5.37 14.75
C ILE A 369 -11.45 4.66 13.42
N ASN A 370 -10.51 3.71 13.39
CA ASN A 370 -10.20 2.88 12.22
C ASN A 370 -9.96 3.67 10.93
N SER A 371 -9.29 4.82 11.03
CA SER A 371 -9.04 5.68 9.87
C SER A 371 -7.70 6.39 9.95
N TYR A 372 -6.65 5.60 9.80
CA TYR A 372 -5.28 6.10 9.69
C TYR A 372 -5.13 7.07 8.51
N GLU A 373 -5.82 6.85 7.39
CA GLU A 373 -5.80 7.75 6.24
C GLU A 373 -6.32 9.16 6.56
N ASN A 374 -7.46 9.26 7.25
CA ASN A 374 -8.04 10.56 7.62
C ASN A 374 -7.26 11.23 8.74
N ALA A 375 -6.73 10.46 9.71
CA ALA A 375 -5.80 10.97 10.72
C ALA A 375 -4.53 11.55 10.08
N SER A 376 -4.02 10.91 9.02
CA SER A 376 -2.84 11.36 8.29
C SER A 376 -3.12 12.61 7.45
N ARG A 377 -4.25 12.64 6.74
CA ARG A 377 -4.69 13.84 5.99
C ARG A 377 -4.89 15.04 6.92
N TYR A 378 -5.56 14.83 8.05
CA TYR A 378 -5.78 15.89 9.03
C TYR A 378 -4.44 16.50 9.47
N GLN A 379 -3.51 15.66 9.95
CA GLN A 379 -2.17 16.09 10.35
C GLN A 379 -1.41 16.84 9.24
N PHE A 380 -1.52 16.37 7.99
CA PHE A 380 -0.85 17.01 6.86
C PHE A 380 -1.37 18.43 6.60
N TYR A 381 -2.69 18.62 6.62
CA TYR A 381 -3.30 19.91 6.24
C TYR A 381 -3.39 20.91 7.40
N THR A 382 -3.56 20.46 8.64
CA THR A 382 -3.69 21.34 9.80
C THR A 382 -2.37 21.56 10.53
N GLY A 383 -1.42 20.62 10.40
CA GLY A 383 -0.20 20.57 11.22
C GLY A 383 -0.44 20.12 12.66
N GLU A 384 -1.68 19.85 13.06
CA GLU A 384 -2.06 19.46 14.42
C GLU A 384 -1.93 17.95 14.60
N PRO A 385 -1.47 17.47 15.78
CA PRO A 385 -1.35 16.05 16.06
C PRO A 385 -2.73 15.36 16.05
N ALA A 386 -2.79 14.17 15.47
CA ALA A 386 -3.94 13.29 15.56
C ALA A 386 -3.51 11.83 15.69
N HIS A 387 -4.38 11.03 16.30
CA HIS A 387 -4.17 9.59 16.45
C HIS A 387 -5.30 8.81 15.78
N THR A 388 -5.07 7.53 15.51
CA THR A 388 -6.14 6.61 15.11
C THR A 388 -6.23 5.45 16.08
N LEU A 389 -7.42 5.25 16.65
CA LEU A 389 -7.70 4.10 17.50
C LEU A 389 -8.15 2.94 16.63
N SER A 390 -7.32 1.90 16.54
CA SER A 390 -7.66 0.63 15.89
C SER A 390 -8.52 -0.24 16.82
N THR A 391 -9.72 -0.61 16.36
CA THR A 391 -10.66 -1.39 17.16
C THR A 391 -10.60 -2.89 16.81
N PHE A 392 -11.19 -3.72 17.67
CA PHE A 392 -11.18 -5.18 17.58
C PHE A 392 -11.49 -5.82 16.21
N TYR A 393 -12.25 -5.18 15.32
CA TYR A 393 -12.57 -5.70 13.98
C TYR A 393 -11.69 -5.14 12.86
N PHE A 394 -10.78 -4.22 13.18
CA PHE A 394 -9.84 -3.60 12.25
C PHE A 394 -8.47 -4.29 12.30
N ASN A 395 -7.60 -3.91 11.36
CA ASN A 395 -6.21 -4.35 11.32
C ASN A 395 -5.32 -3.32 12.01
N ASN A 396 -4.22 -3.79 12.61
CA ASN A 396 -3.19 -2.89 13.11
C ASN A 396 -2.62 -2.05 11.96
N THR A 397 -2.24 -0.84 12.31
CA THR A 397 -1.63 0.20 11.48
C THR A 397 -0.31 0.63 12.12
N GLN A 398 0.46 1.48 11.45
CA GLN A 398 1.71 2.00 12.01
C GLN A 398 1.47 2.88 13.25
N PHE A 399 0.29 3.50 13.39
CA PHE A 399 -0.05 4.27 14.58
C PHE A 399 -0.01 3.43 15.85
N ASP A 400 -0.40 2.15 15.77
CA ASP A 400 -0.39 1.22 16.90
C ASP A 400 1.03 0.85 17.35
N TYR A 401 2.06 1.19 16.56
CA TYR A 401 3.48 0.92 16.85
C TYR A 401 4.26 2.19 17.23
N TRP A 402 3.75 3.38 16.91
CA TRP A 402 4.43 4.63 17.22
C TRP A 402 4.19 5.14 18.64
N GLY A 403 3.25 4.55 19.39
CA GLY A 403 2.95 4.99 20.76
C GLY A 403 2.25 6.35 20.82
N TYR A 404 1.62 6.79 19.72
CA TYR A 404 0.99 8.12 19.63
C TYR A 404 -0.14 8.26 20.65
N GLU A 405 -0.82 7.18 21.01
CA GLU A 405 -1.91 7.12 21.98
C GLU A 405 -1.53 7.72 23.35
N ASP A 406 -0.25 7.61 23.76
CA ASP A 406 0.19 8.12 25.06
C ASP A 406 0.09 9.64 25.16
N TYR A 407 0.24 10.35 24.03
CA TYR A 407 0.05 11.80 23.97
C TYR A 407 -1.41 12.22 24.20
N PHE A 408 -2.37 11.35 23.86
CA PHE A 408 -3.80 11.64 23.98
C PHE A 408 -4.39 11.12 25.29
N ARG A 409 -3.64 10.32 26.06
CA ARG A 409 -4.15 9.61 27.24
C ARG A 409 -4.62 10.59 28.32
N GLY A 410 -5.85 10.40 28.81
CA GLY A 410 -6.45 11.24 29.84
C GLY A 410 -6.94 12.62 29.37
N GLU A 411 -6.59 13.03 28.16
CA GLU A 411 -6.96 14.33 27.59
C GLU A 411 -8.38 14.32 27.00
N PRO A 412 -9.07 15.48 26.92
CA PRO A 412 -10.31 15.61 26.19
C PRO A 412 -10.06 15.50 24.68
N VAL A 413 -10.84 14.67 24.01
CA VAL A 413 -10.68 14.38 22.58
C VAL A 413 -11.97 14.54 21.79
N PHE A 414 -11.80 14.98 20.54
CA PHE A 414 -12.79 14.96 19.50
C PHE A 414 -12.60 13.68 18.67
N VAL A 415 -13.49 12.70 18.86
CA VAL A 415 -13.41 11.42 18.17
C VAL A 415 -14.23 11.46 16.90
N VAL A 416 -13.61 11.12 15.76
CA VAL A 416 -14.25 10.99 14.46
C VAL A 416 -14.36 9.51 14.07
N HIS A 417 -15.52 9.10 13.56
CA HIS A 417 -15.79 7.74 13.13
C HIS A 417 -16.22 7.71 11.66
N ASN A 418 -15.71 6.74 10.88
CA ASN A 418 -16.04 6.62 9.46
C ASN A 418 -17.36 5.88 9.13
N LYS A 419 -18.09 5.33 10.11
CA LYS A 419 -19.30 4.53 9.87
C LYS A 419 -20.53 5.31 10.32
N ARG A 420 -21.57 5.32 9.48
CA ARG A 420 -22.89 5.89 9.77
C ARG A 420 -23.64 5.08 10.83
N GLY A 421 -24.62 5.73 11.48
CA GLY A 421 -25.64 5.03 12.28
C GLY A 421 -25.16 4.51 13.63
N GLN A 422 -24.12 5.12 14.20
CA GLN A 422 -23.79 4.93 15.60
C GLN A 422 -24.65 5.91 16.41
N ASP A 423 -25.56 5.40 17.25
CA ASP A 423 -26.61 6.17 17.97
C ASP A 423 -26.10 7.30 18.90
N PHE A 424 -24.78 7.53 18.94
CA PHE A 424 -24.11 8.47 19.82
C PHE A 424 -23.18 9.46 19.11
N TYR A 425 -23.10 9.41 17.78
CA TYR A 425 -22.25 10.32 16.99
C TYR A 425 -23.11 11.38 16.28
N GLN A 426 -22.71 12.65 16.41
CA GLN A 426 -23.27 13.74 15.62
C GLN A 426 -22.75 13.63 14.19
N THR A 427 -23.58 13.99 13.20
CA THR A 427 -23.20 13.95 11.78
C THR A 427 -23.29 15.34 11.19
N VAL A 428 -22.24 15.74 10.47
CA VAL A 428 -22.19 16.99 9.70
C VAL A 428 -21.66 16.68 8.30
N ASP A 429 -22.24 17.32 7.28
CA ASP A 429 -21.72 17.26 5.92
C ASP A 429 -20.54 18.24 5.80
N ALA A 430 -19.38 17.72 5.40
CA ALA A 430 -18.17 18.49 5.19
C ALA A 430 -18.19 19.23 3.84
N PRO A 431 -17.38 20.30 3.68
CA PRO A 431 -17.32 21.07 2.43
C PRO A 431 -17.00 20.23 1.18
N ASN A 432 -16.17 19.20 1.33
CA ASN A 432 -15.80 18.27 0.26
C ASN A 432 -16.86 17.20 -0.06
N GLY A 433 -18.03 17.24 0.61
CA GLY A 433 -19.10 16.26 0.46
C GLY A 433 -18.90 14.97 1.26
N ALA A 434 -17.82 14.83 2.05
CA ALA A 434 -17.71 13.78 3.04
C ALA A 434 -18.72 13.99 4.18
N GLN A 435 -18.99 12.95 4.95
CA GLN A 435 -19.71 13.08 6.22
C GLN A 435 -18.74 12.89 7.38
N ILE A 436 -18.78 13.79 8.34
CA ILE A 436 -18.02 13.71 9.58
C ILE A 436 -18.97 13.23 10.66
N HIS A 437 -18.75 12.02 11.16
CA HIS A 437 -19.45 11.50 12.33
C HIS A 437 -18.55 11.68 13.55
N PHE A 438 -18.97 12.45 14.56
CA PHE A 438 -18.10 12.77 15.69
C PHE A 438 -18.79 12.73 17.05
N ARG A 439 -17.97 12.57 18.10
CA ARG A 439 -18.38 12.70 19.51
C ARG A 439 -17.23 13.27 20.33
N ARG A 440 -17.56 14.03 21.38
CA ARG A 440 -16.57 14.59 22.31
C ARG A 440 -16.45 13.70 23.55
N PHE A 441 -15.24 13.37 23.92
CA PHE A 441 -14.91 12.58 25.11
C PHE A 441 -14.13 13.47 26.08
N ARG A 442 -14.43 13.35 27.37
CA ARG A 442 -13.76 14.14 28.41
C ARG A 442 -12.37 13.62 28.73
N GLN A 443 -12.18 12.31 28.59
CA GLN A 443 -10.92 11.62 28.82
C GLN A 443 -10.80 10.53 27.76
N PHE A 444 -9.63 10.42 27.15
CA PHE A 444 -9.29 9.36 26.21
C PHE A 444 -8.39 8.35 26.89
N ASN A 445 -8.96 7.22 27.31
CA ASN A 445 -8.23 6.17 28.03
C ASN A 445 -8.23 4.88 27.20
N ALA A 446 -7.62 4.92 26.01
CA ALA A 446 -7.45 3.72 25.19
C ALA A 446 -6.48 2.72 25.87
N LEU A 447 -6.84 1.44 25.83
CA LEU A 447 -6.10 0.35 26.51
C LEU A 447 -5.62 -0.70 25.50
N ASP A 448 -5.15 -0.22 24.35
CA ASP A 448 -4.66 -0.99 23.20
C ASP A 448 -3.37 -1.77 23.46
N LYS A 449 -2.47 -1.28 24.34
CA LYS A 449 -1.26 -2.05 24.70
C LYS A 449 -1.54 -3.30 25.55
N ILE A 450 -2.73 -3.45 26.16
CA ILE A 450 -3.03 -4.66 26.94
C ILE A 450 -2.94 -5.88 26.04
N GLN A 451 -2.22 -6.90 26.51
CA GLN A 451 -2.11 -8.16 25.79
C GLN A 451 -3.03 -9.20 26.43
N VAL A 452 -3.84 -9.84 25.60
CA VAL A 452 -4.70 -10.96 25.99
C VAL A 452 -4.27 -12.20 25.22
N THR A 453 -3.69 -13.16 25.94
CA THR A 453 -3.18 -14.40 25.36
C THR A 453 -4.03 -15.59 25.80
N PRO A 454 -4.58 -16.38 24.86
CA PRO A 454 -5.27 -17.61 25.21
C PRO A 454 -4.28 -18.64 25.76
N ILE A 455 -4.57 -19.22 26.94
CA ILE A 455 -3.81 -20.32 27.53
C ILE A 455 -4.41 -21.66 27.08
N ALA A 456 -5.73 -21.78 27.20
CA ALA A 456 -6.49 -22.94 26.77
C ALA A 456 -7.90 -22.50 26.38
N ILE A 457 -8.40 -22.96 25.24
CA ILE A 457 -9.77 -22.71 24.79
C ILE A 457 -10.34 -24.02 24.28
N GLU A 458 -11.48 -24.41 24.84
CA GLU A 458 -12.23 -25.60 24.45
C GLU A 458 -13.63 -25.19 24.00
N LEU A 459 -14.02 -25.70 22.84
CA LEU A 459 -15.35 -25.53 22.29
C LEU A 459 -16.14 -26.81 22.56
N SER A 460 -17.36 -26.67 23.08
CA SER A 460 -18.27 -27.80 23.29
C SER A 460 -18.57 -28.54 21.98
N GLU A 461 -18.96 -29.81 22.08
CA GLU A 461 -19.26 -30.65 20.90
C GLU A 461 -20.37 -30.06 20.01
N ASP A 462 -21.35 -29.38 20.61
CA ASP A 462 -22.46 -28.71 19.93
C ASP A 462 -22.08 -27.31 19.39
N LYS A 463 -20.85 -26.85 19.64
CA LYS A 463 -20.28 -25.56 19.19
C LYS A 463 -21.04 -24.33 19.68
N THR A 464 -21.74 -24.44 20.81
CA THR A 464 -22.49 -23.32 21.40
C THR A 464 -21.83 -22.75 22.65
N GLN A 465 -20.94 -23.50 23.30
CA GLN A 465 -20.31 -23.10 24.56
C GLN A 465 -18.79 -23.09 24.42
N LEU A 466 -18.20 -21.96 24.78
CA LEU A 466 -16.75 -21.78 24.79
C LEU A 466 -16.29 -21.65 26.24
N VAL A 467 -15.45 -22.58 26.67
CA VAL A 467 -14.80 -22.56 27.99
C VAL A 467 -13.33 -22.33 27.76
N GLY A 468 -12.73 -21.44 28.55
CA GLY A 468 -11.32 -21.17 28.37
C GLY A 468 -10.68 -20.44 29.52
N LYS A 469 -9.36 -20.35 29.38
CA LYS A 469 -8.47 -19.67 30.29
C LYS A 469 -7.59 -18.74 29.47
N ILE A 470 -7.56 -17.47 29.85
CA ILE A 470 -6.73 -16.44 29.23
C ILE A 470 -5.78 -15.82 30.25
N LYS A 471 -4.67 -15.30 29.74
CA LYS A 471 -3.76 -14.40 30.45
C LYS A 471 -3.99 -12.98 29.95
N ILE A 472 -4.11 -12.04 30.86
CA ILE A 472 -4.18 -10.60 30.57
C ILE A 472 -2.94 -9.95 31.19
N GLU A 473 -2.19 -9.21 30.39
CA GLU A 473 -0.97 -8.52 30.83
C GLU A 473 -1.15 -7.01 30.69
N ASN A 474 -0.86 -6.29 31.77
CA ASN A 474 -0.86 -4.83 31.80
C ASN A 474 0.58 -4.34 31.61
N PRO A 475 0.99 -3.89 30.41
CA PRO A 475 2.34 -3.37 30.21
C PRO A 475 2.49 -1.91 30.64
N TYR A 476 1.43 -1.27 31.13
CA TYR A 476 1.50 0.11 31.58
C TYR A 476 2.17 0.22 32.95
N ASP A 477 2.78 1.39 33.18
CA ASP A 477 3.36 1.80 34.45
C ASP A 477 2.32 2.31 35.46
N PHE A 478 1.03 2.20 35.14
CA PHE A 478 -0.10 2.57 35.98
C PHE A 478 -1.11 1.43 36.15
N ASP A 479 -1.86 1.51 37.24
CA ASP A 479 -2.95 0.59 37.55
C ASP A 479 -4.16 0.85 36.63
N ILE A 480 -4.74 -0.21 36.09
CA ILE A 480 -6.03 -0.16 35.41
C ILE A 480 -7.09 -0.46 36.46
N LEU A 481 -7.96 0.52 36.72
CA LEU A 481 -9.02 0.42 37.71
C LEU A 481 -10.38 0.70 37.08
N SER A 482 -11.25 -0.30 37.06
CA SER A 482 -12.64 -0.13 36.59
C SER A 482 -13.45 0.66 37.61
N SER A 483 -14.27 1.59 37.13
CA SER A 483 -15.19 2.35 37.97
C SER A 483 -16.57 2.48 37.32
N LYS A 484 -17.59 2.88 38.10
CA LYS A 484 -18.93 3.14 37.55
C LYS A 484 -18.97 4.24 36.48
N ARG A 485 -17.99 5.16 36.48
CA ARG A 485 -17.93 6.27 35.51
C ARG A 485 -17.11 5.90 34.28
N GLU A 486 -16.08 5.09 34.48
CA GLU A 486 -15.21 4.55 33.43
C GLU A 486 -15.07 3.04 33.65
N PRO A 487 -16.06 2.25 33.23
CA PRO A 487 -15.97 0.79 33.30
C PRO A 487 -14.86 0.32 32.36
N VAL A 488 -14.03 -0.59 32.85
CA VAL A 488 -13.04 -1.28 32.01
C VAL A 488 -13.52 -2.72 31.84
N GLN A 489 -13.83 -3.09 30.60
CA GLN A 489 -14.48 -4.36 30.31
C GLN A 489 -13.59 -5.24 29.45
N LEU A 490 -13.57 -6.53 29.77
CA LEU A 490 -13.06 -7.56 28.88
C LEU A 490 -14.20 -8.10 28.04
N LEU A 491 -14.02 -8.05 26.72
CA LEU A 491 -15.00 -8.41 25.71
C LEU A 491 -14.46 -9.56 24.86
N LEU A 492 -15.36 -10.44 24.45
CA LEU A 492 -15.15 -11.46 23.43
C LEU A 492 -16.03 -11.14 22.23
N TYR A 493 -15.40 -11.01 21.07
CA TYR A 493 -16.07 -10.80 19.80
C TYR A 493 -16.01 -12.04 18.93
N SER A 494 -17.15 -12.38 18.32
CA SER A 494 -17.22 -13.32 17.20
C SER A 494 -17.29 -12.53 15.90
N LEU A 495 -16.34 -12.78 15.01
CA LEU A 495 -16.10 -11.97 13.81
C LEU A 495 -16.15 -12.82 12.54
N LYS A 496 -16.56 -12.20 11.44
CA LYS A 496 -16.39 -12.71 10.07
C LYS A 496 -15.84 -11.60 9.19
N GLY A 497 -14.52 -11.56 9.04
CA GLY A 497 -13.82 -10.40 8.49
C GLY A 497 -13.97 -9.18 9.39
N GLU A 498 -14.54 -8.08 8.88
CA GLU A 498 -14.85 -6.87 9.67
C GLU A 498 -16.26 -6.89 10.27
N ARG A 499 -17.06 -7.91 9.96
CA ARG A 499 -18.43 -8.03 10.47
C ARG A 499 -18.43 -8.62 11.87
N VAL A 500 -19.03 -7.90 12.80
CA VAL A 500 -19.31 -8.39 14.16
C VAL A 500 -20.55 -9.27 14.11
N LEU A 501 -20.41 -10.53 14.49
CA LEU A 501 -21.51 -11.50 14.58
C LEU A 501 -22.13 -11.50 15.98
N ALA A 502 -21.28 -11.46 17.01
CA ALA A 502 -21.70 -11.41 18.40
C ALA A 502 -20.65 -10.69 19.25
N GLU A 503 -21.12 -10.13 20.36
CA GLU A 503 -20.32 -9.49 21.41
C GLU A 503 -20.75 -10.07 22.76
N ARG A 504 -19.78 -10.34 23.63
CA ARG A 504 -19.98 -10.87 24.98
C ARG A 504 -19.05 -10.19 25.96
N VAL A 505 -19.60 -9.71 27.08
CA VAL A 505 -18.80 -9.21 28.21
C VAL A 505 -18.38 -10.41 29.04
N LEU A 506 -17.06 -10.64 29.15
CA LEU A 506 -16.49 -11.69 29.99
C LEU A 506 -16.20 -11.18 31.41
N LEU A 507 -15.79 -9.92 31.53
CA LEU A 507 -15.55 -9.25 32.81
C LEU A 507 -16.02 -7.79 32.69
N SER A 508 -16.90 -7.36 33.59
CA SER A 508 -17.40 -5.97 33.61
C SER A 508 -16.46 -4.99 34.30
N ASP A 509 -15.60 -5.50 35.19
CA ASP A 509 -14.76 -4.71 36.08
C ASP A 509 -13.33 -5.25 36.10
N LEU A 510 -12.61 -5.00 35.01
CA LEU A 510 -11.20 -5.35 34.89
C LEU A 510 -10.37 -4.41 35.76
N ASN A 511 -9.69 -5.00 36.75
CA ASN A 511 -8.72 -4.32 37.59
C ASN A 511 -7.40 -5.08 37.53
N ILE A 512 -6.32 -4.42 37.14
CA ILE A 512 -5.00 -5.02 37.02
C ILE A 512 -3.94 -3.98 37.38
N VAL A 513 -3.02 -4.36 38.28
CA VAL A 513 -1.95 -3.46 38.73
C VAL A 513 -0.94 -3.18 37.61
N SER A 514 -0.19 -2.09 37.72
CA SER A 514 0.89 -1.74 36.80
C SER A 514 1.88 -2.90 36.62
N ASN A 515 2.31 -3.19 35.39
CA ASN A 515 3.20 -4.31 35.06
C ASN A 515 2.72 -5.68 35.60
N GLY A 516 1.42 -5.81 35.89
CA GLY A 516 0.81 -7.00 36.45
C GLY A 516 0.26 -7.95 35.39
N GLU A 517 -0.09 -9.15 35.84
CA GLU A 517 -0.80 -10.15 35.06
C GLU A 517 -2.05 -10.63 35.81
N LEU A 518 -3.10 -10.96 35.06
CA LEU A 518 -4.33 -11.55 35.57
C LEU A 518 -4.71 -12.77 34.74
N ILE A 519 -5.03 -13.86 35.41
CA ILE A 519 -5.57 -15.06 34.78
C ILE A 519 -7.09 -15.07 34.95
N VAL A 520 -7.81 -15.19 33.84
CA VAL A 520 -9.27 -15.24 33.83
C VAL A 520 -9.72 -16.56 33.23
N ASN A 521 -10.56 -17.29 33.97
CA ASN A 521 -11.34 -18.39 33.42
C ASN A 521 -12.70 -17.83 32.98
N PHE A 522 -13.17 -18.26 31.83
CA PHE A 522 -14.45 -17.82 31.30
C PHE A 522 -15.23 -19.00 30.72
N GLU A 523 -16.54 -18.83 30.73
CA GLU A 523 -17.50 -19.73 30.10
C GLU A 523 -18.57 -18.86 29.45
N VAL A 524 -18.78 -19.05 28.15
CA VAL A 524 -19.68 -18.18 27.39
C VAL A 524 -20.46 -18.97 26.35
N VAL A 525 -21.76 -18.68 26.28
CA VAL A 525 -22.65 -19.21 25.24
C VAL A 525 -22.63 -18.27 24.05
N LEU A 526 -22.22 -18.81 22.91
CA LEU A 526 -22.15 -18.14 21.62
C LEU A 526 -23.23 -18.71 20.68
N PRO A 527 -23.71 -17.92 19.71
CA PRO A 527 -24.45 -18.48 18.59
C PRO A 527 -23.60 -19.56 17.92
N GLU A 528 -24.24 -20.57 17.31
CA GLU A 528 -23.55 -21.70 16.67
C GLU A 528 -22.36 -21.21 15.82
N ILE A 529 -21.16 -21.58 16.25
CA ILE A 529 -19.92 -21.08 15.66
C ILE A 529 -19.69 -21.81 14.33
N GLN A 530 -19.83 -21.09 13.23
CA GLN A 530 -19.45 -21.59 11.91
C GLN A 530 -17.93 -21.74 11.81
N SER A 531 -17.46 -22.68 10.99
CA SER A 531 -16.03 -23.01 10.84
C SER A 531 -15.15 -21.85 10.38
N ASP A 532 -15.73 -20.75 9.88
CA ASP A 532 -15.02 -19.54 9.44
C ASP A 532 -15.20 -18.34 10.38
N THR A 533 -15.76 -18.56 11.57
CA THR A 533 -15.90 -17.55 12.62
C THR A 533 -14.57 -17.39 13.33
N GLN A 534 -14.14 -16.14 13.50
CA GLN A 534 -12.93 -15.81 14.25
C GLN A 534 -13.32 -15.26 15.62
N LEU A 535 -12.52 -15.57 16.63
CA LEU A 535 -12.69 -15.02 17.97
C LEU A 535 -11.61 -13.99 18.26
N ARG A 536 -11.98 -12.91 18.96
CA ARG A 536 -11.01 -11.90 19.40
C ARG A 536 -11.37 -11.36 20.77
N PHE A 537 -10.38 -11.32 21.66
CA PHE A 537 -10.51 -10.64 22.93
C PHE A 537 -10.15 -9.17 22.78
N SER A 538 -10.85 -8.34 23.54
CA SER A 538 -10.72 -6.89 23.46
C SER A 538 -11.01 -6.27 24.82
N VAL A 539 -10.35 -5.16 25.10
CA VAL A 539 -10.55 -4.34 26.28
C VAL A 539 -11.12 -2.99 25.83
N SER A 540 -12.24 -2.62 26.43
CA SER A 540 -12.84 -1.29 26.28
C SER A 540 -12.68 -0.49 27.58
N SER A 541 -12.71 0.83 27.44
CA SER A 541 -12.61 1.76 28.56
C SER A 541 -13.67 2.85 28.42
N GLY A 542 -14.57 2.94 29.39
CA GLY A 542 -15.64 3.92 29.41
C GLY A 542 -16.55 3.80 28.18
N ASN A 543 -16.60 4.86 27.38
CA ASN A 543 -17.40 4.92 26.16
C ASN A 543 -16.59 4.65 24.87
N LEU A 544 -15.30 4.32 25.00
CA LEU A 544 -14.45 4.00 23.85
C LEU A 544 -14.73 2.57 23.38
N PRO A 545 -14.67 2.31 22.06
CA PRO A 545 -14.82 0.96 21.53
C PRO A 545 -13.66 0.07 22.00
N GLY A 546 -13.91 -1.24 22.01
CA GLY A 546 -12.88 -2.23 22.32
C GLY A 546 -11.68 -2.14 21.36
N THR A 547 -10.48 -2.24 21.92
CA THR A 547 -9.21 -2.15 21.18
C THR A 547 -8.72 -3.52 20.69
N ILE A 548 -7.59 -3.54 19.98
CA ILE A 548 -6.94 -4.77 19.52
C ILE A 548 -6.04 -5.31 20.65
N ASN A 549 -6.52 -6.31 21.41
CA ASN A 549 -5.75 -6.86 22.54
C ASN A 549 -5.34 -8.32 22.37
N SER A 550 -5.92 -9.05 21.42
CA SER A 550 -5.48 -10.39 21.05
C SER A 550 -5.33 -10.55 19.54
N GLU A 551 -4.54 -11.54 19.14
CA GLU A 551 -4.65 -12.13 17.80
C GLU A 551 -6.05 -12.73 17.59
N ARG A 552 -6.43 -12.91 16.34
CA ARG A 552 -7.68 -13.61 16.00
C ARG A 552 -7.45 -15.11 16.13
N ILE A 553 -8.36 -15.79 16.82
CA ILE A 553 -8.33 -17.23 17.11
C ILE A 553 -9.31 -17.94 16.19
#